data_AF-A0A537ERS4-F1
#
_entry.id   AF-A0A537ERS4-F1
#
_cell.length_a   1.000
_cell.length_b   1.000
_cell.length_c   1.000
_cell.angle_alpha   90.00
_cell.angle_beta   90.00
_cell.angle_gamma   90.00
#
_symmetry.space_group_name_H-M   'P 1'
#
loop_
_entity.id
_entity.type
_entity.pdbx_description
1 polymer ?
#
loop_
_entity_poly.entity_id
_entity_poly.type
_entity_poly.pdbx_seq_one_letter_code
_entity_poly.pdbx_strand_id
1 'polypeptide(L)'
;MTWTALQWTIRWIRSHQAAAAAITAVVLSGLTGYGLYNMHNQLLVCPGCNPPEVLRVDHYTIRNNTNQEPSLLTIWFASTGPAGKSLTVQALYIENGPSKYPDCHWIPYNESSCLTPFTVQGVSIPALSVVPVSIDTGSQGFYFAAGQTYTIDVVTDQSWFGGFRVSYPLVNPDR
;
A
#
# COMPACT_ATOMS: atom_id res chain seq x y z
N MET A 1 40.44 36.06 -40.06
CA MET A 1 39.15 36.60 -40.57
C MET A 1 37.97 35.89 -39.89
N THR A 2 37.69 36.18 -38.62
CA THR A 2 36.60 35.52 -37.84
C THR A 2 35.67 36.51 -37.12
N TRP A 3 36.01 37.80 -37.14
CA TRP A 3 35.28 38.86 -36.44
C TRP A 3 33.96 39.28 -37.10
N THR A 4 33.79 39.02 -38.39
CA THR A 4 32.60 39.45 -39.16
C THR A 4 31.39 38.56 -38.92
N ALA A 5 31.60 37.25 -38.73
CA ALA A 5 30.53 36.29 -38.50
C ALA A 5 29.82 36.55 -37.15
N LEU A 6 30.59 36.71 -36.07
CA LEU A 6 30.05 36.93 -34.72
C LEU A 6 29.22 38.22 -34.61
N GLN A 7 29.69 39.31 -35.22
CA GLN A 7 28.96 40.57 -35.21
C GLN A 7 27.65 40.50 -36.01
N TRP A 8 27.65 39.72 -37.09
CA TRP A 8 26.45 39.50 -37.89
C TRP A 8 25.40 38.70 -37.10
N THR A 9 25.80 37.62 -36.39
CA THR A 9 24.89 36.84 -35.54
C THR A 9 24.30 37.69 -34.41
N ILE A 10 25.12 38.50 -33.74
CA ILE A 10 24.63 39.37 -32.64
C ILE A 10 23.62 40.40 -33.16
N ARG A 11 23.86 41.00 -34.34
CA ARG A 11 22.91 41.94 -34.95
C ARG A 11 21.61 41.25 -35.37
N TRP A 12 21.70 40.06 -35.94
CA TRP A 12 20.53 39.28 -36.35
C TRP A 12 19.66 38.85 -35.15
N ILE A 13 20.29 38.37 -34.07
CA ILE A 13 19.58 38.00 -32.82
C ILE A 13 18.87 39.23 -32.21
N ARG A 14 19.50 40.41 -32.25
CA ARG A 14 18.88 41.64 -31.75
C ARG A 14 17.70 42.10 -32.58
N SER A 15 17.71 41.91 -33.90
CA SER A 15 16.59 42.28 -34.78
C SER A 15 15.48 41.23 -34.84
N HIS A 16 15.75 39.97 -34.46
CA HIS A 16 14.79 38.86 -34.53
C HIS A 16 14.65 38.11 -33.20
N GLN A 17 14.51 38.86 -32.09
CA GLN A 17 14.43 38.31 -30.74
C GLN A 17 13.35 37.24 -30.58
N ALA A 18 12.18 37.43 -31.22
CA ALA A 18 11.09 36.46 -31.20
C ALA A 18 11.44 35.15 -31.92
N ALA A 19 12.13 35.22 -33.06
CA ALA A 19 12.56 34.02 -33.80
C ALA A 19 13.68 33.28 -33.06
N ALA A 20 14.62 34.00 -32.45
CA ALA A 20 15.67 33.41 -31.62
C ALA A 20 15.11 32.70 -30.38
N ALA A 21 14.11 33.30 -29.71
CA ALA A 21 13.42 32.68 -28.59
C ALA A 21 12.68 31.40 -29.03
N ALA A 22 11.98 31.43 -30.18
CA ALA A 22 11.28 30.27 -30.71
C ALA A 22 12.21 29.10 -31.06
N ILE A 23 13.35 29.38 -31.72
CA ILE A 23 14.36 28.34 -32.04
C ILE A 23 14.94 27.74 -30.76
N THR A 24 15.23 28.58 -29.76
CA THR A 24 15.77 28.12 -28.48
C THR A 24 14.77 27.22 -27.75
N ALA A 25 13.48 27.60 -27.75
CA ALA A 25 12.42 26.80 -27.16
C ALA A 25 12.26 25.43 -27.85
N VAL A 26 12.32 25.39 -29.19
CA VAL A 26 12.24 24.13 -29.96
C VAL A 26 13.43 23.22 -29.64
N VAL A 27 14.66 23.74 -29.63
CA VAL A 27 15.85 22.94 -29.30
C VAL A 27 15.79 22.41 -27.87
N LEU A 28 15.39 23.25 -26.91
CA LEU A 28 15.24 22.83 -25.50
C LEU A 28 14.15 21.76 -25.34
N SER A 29 13.01 21.90 -26.03
CA SER A 29 11.94 20.89 -26.02
C SER A 29 12.34 19.57 -26.68
N GLY A 30 13.17 19.61 -27.73
CA GLY A 30 13.68 18.41 -28.39
C GLY A 30 14.66 17.64 -27.51
N LEU A 31 15.57 18.35 -26.82
CA LEU A 31 16.54 17.74 -25.90
C LEU A 31 15.87 17.15 -24.66
N THR A 32 14.88 17.84 -24.09
CA THR A 32 14.09 17.31 -22.96
C THR A 32 13.22 16.13 -23.39
N GLY A 33 12.58 16.19 -24.56
CA GLY A 33 11.81 15.07 -25.11
C GLY A 33 12.68 13.83 -25.38
N TYR A 34 13.87 14.00 -25.95
CA TYR A 34 14.82 12.90 -26.19
C TYR A 34 15.40 12.31 -24.89
N GLY A 35 15.65 13.15 -23.87
CA GLY A 35 16.06 12.70 -22.54
C GLY A 35 14.97 11.88 -21.83
N LEU A 36 13.74 12.37 -21.84
CA LEU A 36 12.59 11.67 -21.23
C LEU A 36 12.24 10.38 -21.97
N TYR A 37 12.36 10.35 -23.30
CA TYR A 37 12.13 9.15 -24.11
C TYR A 37 13.17 8.06 -23.84
N ASN A 38 14.44 8.42 -23.68
CA ASN A 38 15.48 7.45 -23.28
C ASN A 38 15.31 6.95 -21.84
N MET A 39 14.72 7.75 -20.94
CA MET A 39 14.42 7.30 -19.57
C MET A 39 13.19 6.39 -19.48
N HIS A 40 12.25 6.48 -20.42
CA HIS A 40 11.05 5.60 -20.44
C HIS A 40 11.35 4.16 -20.90
N ASN A 41 12.43 3.93 -21.64
CA ASN A 41 12.79 2.61 -22.15
C ASN A 41 13.94 1.93 -21.39
N GLN A 42 14.40 2.51 -20.28
CA GLN A 42 15.34 1.86 -19.39
C GLN A 42 14.57 1.16 -18.27
N LEU A 43 14.49 -0.17 -18.36
CA LEU A 43 14.24 -1.02 -17.20
C LEU A 43 15.32 -0.70 -16.17
N LEU A 44 14.96 0.13 -15.18
CA LEU A 44 15.82 0.46 -14.07
C LEU A 44 15.95 -0.78 -13.17
N VAL A 45 16.78 -1.73 -13.57
CA VAL A 45 17.20 -2.85 -12.74
C VAL A 45 18.24 -2.29 -11.79
N CYS A 46 17.80 -1.78 -10.63
CA CYS A 46 18.72 -1.37 -9.59
C CYS A 46 19.32 -2.61 -8.92
N PRO A 47 20.62 -2.91 -9.09
CA PRO A 47 21.26 -4.00 -8.37
C PRO A 47 21.34 -3.57 -6.90
N GLY A 48 20.47 -4.14 -6.06
CA GLY A 48 20.41 -3.82 -4.62
C GLY A 48 19.20 -3.00 -4.18
N CYS A 49 18.28 -2.61 -5.07
CA CYS A 49 16.94 -2.21 -4.62
C CYS A 49 16.16 -3.48 -4.25
N ASN A 50 16.37 -3.95 -3.02
CA ASN A 50 15.46 -4.91 -2.42
C ASN A 50 14.10 -4.23 -2.29
N PRO A 51 13.06 -4.69 -3.01
CA PRO A 51 11.72 -4.13 -2.82
C PRO A 51 11.36 -4.28 -1.34
N PRO A 52 10.74 -3.26 -0.71
CA PRO A 52 10.34 -3.36 0.68
C PRO A 52 9.41 -4.56 0.85
N GLU A 53 9.46 -5.18 2.03
CA GLU A 53 8.51 -6.23 2.40
C GLU A 53 7.12 -5.59 2.51
N VAL A 54 6.19 -6.06 1.68
CA VAL A 54 4.81 -5.58 1.67
C VAL A 54 3.88 -6.74 1.95
N LEU A 55 2.96 -6.52 2.89
CA LEU A 55 1.90 -7.44 3.22
C LEU A 55 0.61 -7.01 2.52
N ARG A 56 -0.10 -7.96 1.90
CA ARG A 56 -1.41 -7.75 1.29
C ARG A 56 -2.35 -8.86 1.71
N VAL A 57 -3.65 -8.57 1.73
CA VAL A 57 -4.68 -9.61 1.88
C VAL A 57 -4.95 -10.19 0.49
N ASP A 58 -4.80 -11.50 0.36
CA ASP A 58 -5.21 -12.25 -0.82
C ASP A 58 -6.71 -12.55 -0.75
N HIS A 59 -7.13 -13.22 0.33
CA HIS A 59 -8.53 -13.46 0.66
C HIS A 59 -8.70 -13.68 2.17
N TYR A 60 -9.95 -13.77 2.62
CA TYR A 60 -10.29 -14.05 4.01
C TYR A 60 -11.57 -14.88 4.11
N THR A 61 -11.79 -15.50 5.27
CA THR A 61 -13.05 -16.16 5.63
C THR A 61 -13.41 -15.84 7.06
N ILE A 62 -14.69 -15.64 7.32
CA ILE A 62 -15.27 -15.59 8.65
C ILE A 62 -16.16 -16.83 8.82
N ARG A 63 -15.97 -17.56 9.91
CA ARG A 63 -16.69 -18.81 10.20
C ARG A 63 -17.16 -18.86 11.65
N ASN A 64 -18.13 -19.73 11.88
CA ASN A 64 -18.57 -20.07 13.22
C ASN A 64 -17.52 -20.95 13.90
N ASN A 65 -17.25 -20.72 15.18
CA ASN A 65 -16.39 -21.59 15.99
C ASN A 65 -17.20 -22.40 17.01
N THR A 66 -17.23 -21.97 18.27
CA THR A 66 -17.73 -22.75 19.41
C THR A 66 -19.22 -22.58 19.72
N ASN A 67 -19.84 -21.44 19.37
CA ASN A 67 -21.23 -21.11 19.75
C ASN A 67 -22.19 -20.93 18.56
N GLN A 68 -21.86 -21.42 17.37
CA GLN A 68 -22.57 -21.07 16.12
C GLN A 68 -22.58 -19.57 15.79
N GLU A 69 -21.83 -18.77 16.54
CA GLU A 69 -21.61 -17.36 16.26
C GLU A 69 -20.32 -17.20 15.43
N PRO A 70 -20.34 -16.31 14.43
CA PRO A 70 -19.18 -16.05 13.57
C PRO A 70 -18.07 -15.36 14.39
N SER A 71 -17.04 -16.12 14.75
CA SER A 71 -15.93 -15.67 15.60
C SER A 71 -14.54 -16.10 15.12
N LEU A 72 -14.47 -16.99 14.13
CA LEU A 72 -13.20 -17.43 13.56
C LEU A 72 -12.91 -16.62 12.29
N LEU A 73 -11.92 -15.73 12.36
CA LEU A 73 -11.40 -15.03 11.20
C LEU A 73 -10.11 -15.69 10.74
N THR A 74 -10.07 -16.10 9.47
CA THR A 74 -8.85 -16.53 8.79
C THR A 74 -8.56 -15.58 7.65
N ILE A 75 -7.36 -15.01 7.63
CA ILE A 75 -6.87 -14.12 6.56
C ILE A 75 -5.68 -14.79 5.90
N TRP A 76 -5.68 -14.87 4.57
CA TRP A 76 -4.54 -15.30 3.79
C TRP A 76 -3.75 -14.07 3.37
N PHE A 77 -2.56 -13.94 3.94
CA PHE A 77 -1.68 -12.83 3.64
C PHE A 77 -0.70 -13.22 2.54
N ALA A 78 -0.69 -12.44 1.46
CA ALA A 78 0.34 -12.47 0.44
C ALA A 78 1.48 -11.52 0.85
N SER A 79 2.70 -12.02 0.88
CA SER A 79 3.90 -11.21 1.11
C SER A 79 4.70 -11.05 -0.18
N THR A 80 5.10 -9.82 -0.48
CA THR A 80 6.08 -9.53 -1.54
C THR A 80 7.34 -8.97 -0.89
N GLY A 81 8.51 -9.43 -1.33
CA GLY A 81 9.78 -8.98 -0.80
C GLY A 81 10.95 -9.77 -1.40
N PRO A 82 12.18 -9.52 -0.94
CA PRO A 82 13.36 -10.24 -1.39
C PRO A 82 13.27 -11.72 -1.01
N ALA A 83 13.75 -12.60 -1.89
CA ALA A 83 13.77 -14.03 -1.62
C ALA A 83 14.56 -14.35 -0.34
N GLY A 84 14.05 -15.28 0.47
CA GLY A 84 14.66 -15.69 1.74
C GLY A 84 14.36 -14.79 2.95
N LYS A 85 13.49 -13.79 2.78
CA LYS A 85 12.96 -12.97 3.88
C LYS A 85 11.60 -13.45 4.36
N SER A 86 11.20 -13.06 5.56
CA SER A 86 9.87 -13.31 6.11
C SER A 86 9.44 -12.22 7.09
N LEU A 87 8.13 -12.03 7.18
CA LEU A 87 7.48 -11.20 8.19
C LEU A 87 6.85 -12.12 9.24
N THR A 88 7.04 -11.83 10.52
CA THR A 88 6.42 -12.60 11.61
C THR A 88 5.25 -11.80 12.17
N VAL A 89 4.03 -12.32 12.02
CA VAL A 89 2.83 -11.67 12.57
C VAL A 89 2.83 -11.83 14.09
N GLN A 90 2.70 -10.72 14.80
CA GLN A 90 2.70 -10.65 16.26
C GLN A 90 1.30 -10.38 16.81
N ALA A 91 0.57 -9.47 16.17
CA ALA A 91 -0.77 -9.07 16.61
C ALA A 91 -1.63 -8.65 15.43
N LEU A 92 -2.93 -8.79 15.61
CA LEU A 92 -3.95 -8.31 14.70
C LEU A 92 -4.95 -7.47 15.49
N TYR A 93 -5.28 -6.28 15.00
CA TYR A 93 -6.23 -5.38 15.61
C TYR A 93 -7.48 -5.32 14.74
N ILE A 94 -8.64 -5.47 15.35
CA ILE A 94 -9.91 -5.30 14.67
C ILE A 94 -10.52 -3.98 15.12
N GLU A 95 -10.73 -3.10 14.16
CA GLU A 95 -11.54 -1.91 14.32
C GLU A 95 -12.97 -2.24 13.87
N ASN A 96 -13.91 -2.07 14.79
CA ASN A 96 -15.32 -2.08 14.44
C ASN A 96 -15.65 -0.71 13.84
N GLY A 97 -15.94 -0.66 12.53
CA GLY A 97 -16.51 0.53 11.90
C GLY A 97 -17.74 1.04 12.68
N PRO A 98 -18.24 2.25 12.38
CA PRO A 98 -18.83 3.25 13.31
C PRO A 98 -20.10 2.87 14.13
N SER A 99 -20.47 1.60 14.23
CA SER A 99 -21.63 1.12 14.99
C SER A 99 -21.45 1.14 16.51
N LYS A 100 -20.21 1.06 17.04
CA LYS A 100 -19.98 1.05 18.51
C LYS A 100 -19.44 2.38 19.06
N TYR A 101 -18.64 3.12 18.29
CA TYR A 101 -18.03 4.38 18.74
C TYR A 101 -17.99 5.40 17.59
N PRO A 102 -19.05 6.21 17.42
CA PRO A 102 -19.15 7.20 16.32
C PRO A 102 -18.11 8.33 16.42
N ASP A 103 -17.48 8.53 17.58
CA ASP A 103 -16.52 9.61 17.85
C ASP A 103 -15.06 9.16 17.90
N CYS A 104 -14.75 7.95 17.42
CA CYS A 104 -13.38 7.46 17.49
C CYS A 104 -12.50 8.09 16.41
N HIS A 105 -11.74 9.11 16.82
CA HIS A 105 -10.74 9.78 16.00
C HIS A 105 -9.37 9.13 16.17
N TRP A 106 -8.62 9.10 15.05
CA TRP A 106 -7.26 8.59 14.94
C TRP A 106 -6.32 9.31 15.93
N ILE A 107 -5.84 8.62 16.97
CA ILE A 107 -4.80 9.11 17.88
C ILE A 107 -3.64 8.10 17.86
N PRO A 108 -2.37 8.53 17.77
CA PRO A 108 -1.23 7.64 17.83
C PRO A 108 -1.24 6.83 19.14
N TYR A 109 -1.10 5.52 19.00
CA TYR A 109 -1.44 4.49 19.97
C TYR A 109 -0.71 4.59 21.34
N ASN A 110 -1.46 4.91 22.38
CA ASN A 110 -1.27 4.35 23.73
C ASN A 110 -2.58 4.28 24.55
N GLU A 111 -3.69 4.89 24.09
CA GLU A 111 -4.94 4.99 24.88
C GLU A 111 -6.26 4.97 24.05
N SER A 112 -6.30 4.35 22.86
CA SER A 112 -7.54 4.32 22.05
C SER A 112 -8.37 3.05 22.31
N SER A 113 -9.51 3.20 22.98
CA SER A 113 -10.48 2.16 23.38
C SER A 113 -11.26 1.48 22.23
N CYS A 114 -10.91 1.75 20.97
CA CYS A 114 -11.65 1.32 19.77
C CYS A 114 -11.01 0.16 19.01
N LEU A 115 -9.84 -0.29 19.45
CA LEU A 115 -9.10 -1.37 18.81
C LEU A 115 -9.00 -2.52 19.80
N THR A 116 -9.58 -3.66 19.43
CA THR A 116 -9.43 -4.87 20.23
C THR A 116 -8.21 -5.64 19.70
N PRO A 117 -7.13 -5.76 20.48
CA PRO A 117 -5.97 -6.54 20.07
C PRO A 117 -6.24 -8.04 20.19
N PHE A 118 -5.89 -8.77 19.14
CA PHE A 118 -5.87 -10.23 19.11
C PHE A 118 -4.44 -10.70 18.90
N THR A 119 -3.89 -11.40 19.89
CA THR A 119 -2.56 -11.98 19.79
C THR A 119 -2.57 -13.12 18.79
N VAL A 120 -1.65 -13.07 17.84
CA VAL A 120 -1.41 -14.15 16.88
C VAL A 120 -0.12 -14.86 17.30
N GLN A 121 -0.12 -16.19 17.34
CA GLN A 121 1.10 -16.94 17.63
C GLN A 121 2.06 -16.91 16.44
N GLY A 122 2.94 -15.91 16.39
CA GLY A 122 4.23 -15.93 15.68
C GLY A 122 4.22 -16.51 14.26
N VAL A 123 3.17 -16.27 13.48
CA VAL A 123 3.03 -16.87 12.15
C VAL A 123 4.02 -16.19 11.22
N SER A 124 4.98 -16.96 10.69
CA SER A 124 5.95 -16.45 9.72
C SER A 124 5.38 -16.52 8.31
N ILE A 125 5.46 -15.41 7.60
CA ILE A 125 4.99 -15.24 6.22
C ILE A 125 6.22 -14.98 5.35
N PRO A 126 6.75 -16.02 4.67
CA PRO A 126 7.87 -15.87 3.74
C PRO A 126 7.55 -14.91 2.60
N ALA A 127 8.56 -14.22 2.09
CA ALA A 127 8.43 -13.43 0.88
C ALA A 127 8.00 -14.31 -0.30
N LEU A 128 7.18 -13.76 -1.19
CA LEU A 128 6.64 -14.42 -2.39
C LEU A 128 5.76 -15.64 -2.05
N SER A 129 5.05 -15.59 -0.93
CA SER A 129 4.16 -16.66 -0.47
C SER A 129 2.79 -16.14 -0.03
N VAL A 130 1.84 -17.07 0.12
CA VAL A 130 0.51 -16.82 0.69
C VAL A 130 0.33 -17.73 1.89
N VAL A 131 0.09 -17.15 3.08
CA VAL A 131 0.00 -17.91 4.34
C VAL A 131 -1.27 -17.54 5.11
N PRO A 132 -2.04 -18.53 5.62
CA PRO A 132 -3.19 -18.27 6.47
C PRO A 132 -2.78 -17.87 7.89
N VAL A 133 -3.47 -16.86 8.42
CA VAL A 133 -3.42 -16.44 9.81
C VAL A 133 -4.84 -16.47 10.36
N SER A 134 -5.05 -17.26 11.42
CA SER A 134 -6.36 -17.42 12.05
C SER A 134 -6.38 -16.84 13.45
N ILE A 135 -7.48 -16.17 13.80
CA ILE A 135 -7.77 -15.71 15.15
C ILE A 135 -9.19 -16.13 15.55
N ASP A 136 -9.34 -16.59 16.80
CA ASP A 136 -10.65 -16.80 17.41
C ASP A 136 -11.00 -15.63 18.32
N THR A 137 -11.89 -14.78 17.83
CA THR A 137 -12.34 -13.58 18.52
C THR A 137 -13.39 -13.87 19.59
N GLY A 138 -13.98 -15.08 19.58
CA GLY A 138 -15.06 -15.47 20.48
C GLY A 138 -14.59 -15.62 21.92
N SER A 139 -13.33 -16.01 22.11
CA SER A 139 -12.66 -16.04 23.43
C SER A 139 -12.63 -14.68 24.15
N GLN A 140 -12.76 -13.58 23.41
CA GLN A 140 -12.83 -12.21 23.92
C GLN A 140 -14.22 -11.58 23.79
N GLY A 141 -15.24 -12.38 23.44
CA GLY A 141 -16.62 -11.92 23.29
C GLY A 141 -16.86 -11.03 22.07
N PHE A 142 -15.99 -11.09 21.05
CA PHE A 142 -16.17 -10.38 19.79
C PHE A 142 -16.72 -11.33 18.72
N TYR A 143 -17.80 -10.91 18.07
CA TYR A 143 -18.50 -11.67 17.03
C TYR A 143 -18.78 -10.78 15.82
N PHE A 144 -18.62 -11.34 14.62
CA PHE A 144 -18.86 -10.62 13.37
C PHE A 144 -20.36 -10.51 13.09
N ALA A 145 -20.86 -9.31 12.84
CA ALA A 145 -22.27 -9.06 12.57
C ALA A 145 -22.54 -9.02 11.07
N ALA A 146 -23.62 -9.66 10.64
CA ALA A 146 -23.97 -9.77 9.22
C ALA A 146 -24.19 -8.38 8.61
N GLY A 147 -23.66 -8.16 7.41
CA GLY A 147 -23.70 -6.87 6.71
C GLY A 147 -22.68 -5.83 7.19
N GLN A 148 -21.83 -6.15 8.18
CA GLN A 148 -20.82 -5.23 8.67
C GLN A 148 -19.49 -5.37 7.95
N THR A 149 -18.73 -4.26 7.91
CA THR A 149 -17.35 -4.21 7.45
C THR A 149 -16.45 -3.73 8.57
N TYR A 150 -15.34 -4.44 8.74
CA TYR A 150 -14.33 -4.26 9.76
C TYR A 150 -13.01 -3.85 9.12
N THR A 151 -12.27 -2.98 9.79
CA THR A 151 -10.89 -2.67 9.42
C THR A 151 -9.96 -3.51 10.26
N ILE A 152 -8.94 -4.08 9.62
CA ILE A 152 -7.95 -4.95 10.23
C ILE A 152 -6.58 -4.32 10.05
N ASP A 153 -5.86 -4.18 11.16
CA ASP A 153 -4.47 -3.80 11.18
C ASP A 153 -3.62 -4.96 11.68
N VAL A 154 -2.41 -5.09 11.13
CA VAL A 154 -1.50 -6.20 11.40
C VAL A 154 -0.16 -5.64 11.85
N VAL A 155 0.30 -6.08 13.02
CA VAL A 155 1.66 -5.81 13.50
C VAL A 155 2.53 -7.01 13.20
N THR A 156 3.65 -6.77 12.54
CA THR A 156 4.73 -7.73 12.37
C THR A 156 5.95 -7.32 13.18
N ASP A 157 6.95 -8.20 13.20
CA ASP A 157 8.28 -7.94 13.78
C ASP A 157 9.04 -6.78 13.11
N GLN A 158 8.72 -6.44 11.86
CA GLN A 158 9.41 -5.40 11.11
C GLN A 158 8.58 -4.15 10.86
N SER A 159 7.24 -4.25 10.82
CA SER A 159 6.39 -3.14 10.41
C SER A 159 4.95 -3.27 10.88
N TRP A 160 4.17 -2.24 10.61
CA TRP A 160 2.73 -2.19 10.82
C TRP A 160 2.03 -2.01 9.47
N PHE A 161 1.03 -2.85 9.20
CA PHE A 161 0.25 -2.84 7.98
C PHE A 161 -1.22 -2.65 8.35
N GLY A 162 -1.77 -1.48 8.06
CA GLY A 162 -3.14 -1.14 8.43
C GLY A 162 -4.10 -0.98 7.26
N GLY A 163 -5.40 -0.94 7.59
CA GLY A 163 -6.46 -0.57 6.65
C GLY A 163 -7.04 -1.71 5.83
N PHE A 164 -6.77 -2.97 6.16
CA PHE A 164 -7.35 -4.11 5.45
C PHE A 164 -8.85 -4.21 5.77
N ARG A 165 -9.70 -4.36 4.75
CA ARG A 165 -11.15 -4.43 4.96
C ARG A 165 -11.65 -5.86 4.88
N VAL A 166 -12.41 -6.26 5.89
CA VAL A 166 -13.06 -7.56 5.99
C VAL A 166 -14.56 -7.33 6.17
N SER A 167 -15.39 -7.94 5.33
CA SER A 167 -16.84 -7.81 5.39
C SER A 167 -17.47 -9.15 5.71
N TYR A 168 -18.40 -9.17 6.66
CA TYR A 168 -19.23 -10.35 6.90
C TYR A 168 -20.55 -10.18 6.14
N PRO A 169 -20.81 -10.99 5.09
CA PRO A 169 -21.95 -10.77 4.21
C PRO A 169 -23.28 -11.00 4.93
N LEU A 170 -24.35 -10.37 4.44
CA LEU A 170 -25.71 -10.74 4.82
C LEU A 170 -25.96 -12.19 4.38
N VAL A 171 -26.37 -13.04 5.32
CA VAL A 171 -26.88 -14.38 4.98
C VAL A 171 -28.25 -14.16 4.36
N ASN A 172 -28.39 -14.40 3.06
CA ASN A 172 -29.68 -14.36 2.40
C ASN A 172 -30.36 -15.71 2.67
N PRO A 173 -31.49 -15.78 3.41
CA PRO A 173 -32.12 -17.05 3.75
C PRO A 173 -32.73 -17.81 2.55
N ASP A 174 -32.79 -17.17 1.37
CA ASP A 174 -33.43 -17.71 0.16
C ASP A 174 -32.44 -18.27 -0.89
N ARG A 175 -31.23 -18.69 -0.49
CA ARG A 175 -30.28 -19.42 -1.36
C ARG A 175 -29.76 -20.70 -0.73
#